data_AF-A0A3B0CD27-F1
#
_entry.id   AF-A0A3B0CD27-F1
#
_cell.length_a   1.000
_cell.length_b   1.000
_cell.length_c   1.000
_cell.angle_alpha   90.00
_cell.angle_beta   90.00
_cell.angle_gamma   90.00
#
_symmetry.space_group_name_H-M   'P 1'
#
loop_
_entity.id
_entity.type
_entity.pdbx_description
1 polymer ?
#
loop_
_entity_poly.entity_id
_entity_poly.type
_entity_poly.pdbx_seq_one_letter_code
_entity_poly.pdbx_strand_id
1 'polypeptide(L)'
;MDGQDNKFNYKIILTALAAVIIGILIAFYYSYAQSQSQIDFLEQEKELLVKDLTLMKADVDRLSALNEVNEIELQDSRYRVQQLLDSVGRLNFTVDKLREYKTELRRLEAKNDSLKLKNNFLRYNNMLLSDKYEETRKQIEELRTKSNSLAEAEALQRRKIQELNKELKSKRYLTLRGSEGIGFRLRSGKPIRTNKASTIEKLRGCVTIMADPNIINTEKVIYFQFLGPNMGVIEDNANTISVNGNIYSKRVEVVFTGEQKNICDFITLPQGSLEGGTYTLNVFEDERLLASSEFQLK
;
A
#
# COMPACT_ATOMS: atom_id res chain seq x y z
N MET A 1 92.13 40.70 88.38
CA MET A 1 91.24 39.59 88.76
C MET A 1 90.10 39.61 87.76
N ASP A 2 90.18 38.73 86.76
CA ASP A 2 89.59 38.92 85.44
C ASP A 2 88.77 37.66 85.07
N GLY A 3 87.49 37.62 85.43
CA GLY A 3 86.73 36.36 85.35
C GLY A 3 85.20 36.42 85.50
N GLN A 4 84.58 37.60 85.43
CA GLN A 4 83.12 37.74 85.64
C GLN A 4 82.32 38.21 84.41
N ASP A 5 82.95 38.83 83.40
CA ASP A 5 82.25 39.37 82.21
C ASP A 5 82.02 38.35 81.07
N ASN A 6 82.76 37.25 80.99
CA ASN A 6 82.57 36.23 79.95
C ASN A 6 81.33 35.34 80.17
N LYS A 7 80.80 35.22 81.40
CA LYS A 7 79.63 34.37 81.70
C LYS A 7 78.29 35.00 81.34
N PHE A 8 78.16 36.33 81.39
CA PHE A 8 76.91 37.02 81.04
C PHE A 8 76.74 37.13 79.52
N ASN A 9 77.80 37.45 78.77
CA ASN A 9 77.76 37.49 77.31
C ASN A 9 77.50 36.11 76.69
N TYR A 10 78.07 35.04 77.24
CA TYR A 10 77.81 33.68 76.75
C TYR A 10 76.35 33.24 76.95
N LYS A 11 75.73 33.58 78.10
CA LYS A 11 74.31 33.25 78.34
C LYS A 11 73.37 33.99 77.40
N ILE A 12 73.59 35.28 77.15
CA ILE A 12 72.74 36.08 76.24
C ILE A 12 72.86 35.56 74.81
N ILE A 13 74.08 35.29 74.34
CA ILE A 13 74.33 34.70 73.02
C ILE A 13 73.67 33.33 72.91
N LEU A 14 73.80 32.45 73.91
CA LEU A 14 73.18 31.12 73.92
C LEU A 14 71.65 31.20 73.88
N THR A 15 71.05 32.16 74.59
CA THR A 15 69.59 32.34 74.63
C THR A 15 69.06 32.88 73.29
N ALA A 16 69.79 33.81 72.67
CA ALA A 16 69.47 34.31 71.34
C ALA A 16 69.59 33.22 70.26
N LEU A 17 70.64 32.38 70.36
CA LEU A 17 70.86 31.27 69.44
C LEU A 17 69.77 30.19 69.57
N ALA A 18 69.34 29.89 70.81
CA ALA A 18 68.21 29.00 71.07
C ALA A 18 66.89 29.55 70.51
N ALA A 19 66.63 30.87 70.64
CA ALA A 19 65.43 31.50 70.10
C ALA A 19 65.37 31.42 68.56
N VAL A 20 66.50 31.60 67.87
CA VAL A 20 66.59 31.47 66.41
C VAL A 20 66.31 30.02 65.97
N ILE A 21 66.86 29.03 66.67
CA ILE A 21 66.62 27.61 66.37
C ILE A 21 65.13 27.26 66.52
N ILE A 22 64.47 27.74 67.58
CA ILE A 22 63.03 27.52 67.80
C ILE A 22 62.21 28.19 66.69
N GLY A 23 62.58 29.40 66.26
CA GLY A 23 61.94 30.09 65.14
C GLY A 23 62.03 29.31 63.82
N ILE A 24 63.20 28.71 63.54
CA ILE A 24 63.41 27.84 62.37
C ILE A 24 62.55 26.57 62.46
N LEU A 25 62.48 25.93 63.63
CA LEU A 25 61.67 24.72 63.83
C LEU A 25 60.17 24.97 63.67
N ILE A 26 59.67 26.12 64.15
CA ILE A 26 58.27 26.53 63.97
C ILE A 26 57.99 26.79 62.49
N ALA A 27 58.84 27.56 61.80
CA ALA A 27 58.71 27.82 60.37
C ALA A 27 58.76 26.51 59.55
N PHE A 28 59.63 25.57 59.94
CA PHE A 28 59.75 24.26 59.31
C PHE A 28 58.51 23.39 59.57
N TYR A 29 57.96 23.40 60.78
CA TYR A 29 56.74 22.68 61.13
C TYR A 29 55.52 23.20 60.35
N TYR A 30 55.31 24.52 60.28
CA TYR A 30 54.23 25.11 59.49
C TYR A 30 54.41 24.85 57.99
N SER A 31 55.64 24.95 57.47
CA SER A 31 55.96 24.62 56.08
C SER A 31 55.70 23.14 55.77
N TYR A 32 56.08 22.24 56.68
CA TYR A 32 55.86 20.79 56.54
C TYR A 32 54.39 20.41 56.65
N ALA A 33 53.64 20.99 57.59
CA ALA A 33 52.20 20.75 57.75
C ALA A 33 51.40 21.29 56.55
N GLN A 34 51.75 22.47 56.05
CA GLN A 34 51.17 23.03 54.82
C GLN A 34 51.50 22.15 53.61
N SER A 35 52.73 21.63 53.51
CA SER A 35 53.14 20.73 52.45
C SER A 35 52.42 19.39 52.51
N GLN A 36 52.22 18.81 53.69
CA GLN A 36 51.45 17.57 53.84
C GLN A 36 49.97 17.73 53.48
N SER A 37 49.33 18.82 53.92
CA SER A 37 47.93 19.07 53.55
C SER A 37 47.73 19.22 52.02
N GLN A 38 48.71 19.79 51.31
CA GLN A 38 48.71 19.85 49.85
C GLN A 38 48.96 18.50 49.20
N ILE A 39 49.86 17.68 49.76
CA ILE A 39 50.14 16.32 49.27
C ILE A 39 48.88 15.44 49.44
N ASP A 40 48.25 15.45 50.62
CA ASP A 40 47.04 14.68 50.89
C ASP A 40 45.87 15.11 49.96
N PHE A 41 45.68 16.41 49.75
CA PHE A 41 44.68 16.93 48.82
C PHE A 41 44.94 16.48 47.37
N LEU A 42 46.19 16.53 46.92
CA LEU A 42 46.59 16.10 45.59
C LEU A 42 46.44 14.59 45.42
N GLU A 43 46.73 13.78 46.43
CA GLU A 43 46.56 12.31 46.41
C GLU A 43 45.07 11.93 46.31
N GLN A 44 44.19 12.59 47.09
CA GLN A 44 42.74 12.39 47.00
C GLN A 44 42.17 12.79 45.64
N GLU A 45 42.58 13.95 45.12
CA GLU A 45 42.08 14.42 43.82
C GLU A 45 42.60 13.55 42.67
N LYS A 46 43.83 13.05 42.77
CA LYS A 46 44.37 12.05 41.84
C LYS A 46 43.54 10.76 41.86
N GLU A 47 43.18 10.25 43.04
CA GLU A 47 42.34 9.05 43.16
C GLU A 47 40.96 9.24 42.50
N LEU A 48 40.31 10.39 42.73
CA LEU A 48 39.06 10.76 42.08
C LEU A 48 39.21 10.87 40.55
N LEU A 49 40.27 11.52 40.08
CA LEU A 49 40.52 11.68 38.64
C LEU A 49 40.80 10.34 37.94
N VAL A 50 41.54 9.44 38.57
CA VAL A 50 41.76 8.08 38.08
C VAL A 50 40.43 7.33 37.98
N LYS A 51 39.57 7.45 39.00
CA LYS A 51 38.24 6.85 39.00
C LYS A 51 37.37 7.38 37.84
N ASP A 52 37.31 8.69 37.65
CA ASP A 52 36.50 9.32 36.59
C ASP A 52 37.00 8.95 35.18
N LEU A 53 38.32 8.96 34.98
CA LEU A 53 38.93 8.49 33.73
C LEU A 53 38.66 6.98 33.48
N THR A 54 38.65 6.16 34.53
CA THR A 54 38.32 4.73 34.42
C THR A 54 36.86 4.52 34.02
N LEU A 55 35.94 5.29 34.60
CA LEU A 55 34.53 5.28 34.20
C LEU A 55 34.35 5.74 32.75
N MET A 56 35.04 6.81 32.35
CA MET A 56 35.03 7.31 30.98
C MET A 56 35.54 6.26 29.97
N LYS A 57 36.61 5.54 30.32
CA LYS A 57 37.14 4.43 29.50
C LYS A 57 36.09 3.34 29.29
N ALA A 58 35.41 2.93 30.36
CA ALA A 58 34.37 1.90 30.29
C ALA A 58 33.19 2.34 29.40
N ASP A 59 32.80 3.61 29.50
CA ASP A 59 31.74 4.19 28.66
C ASP A 59 32.10 4.22 27.18
N VAL A 60 33.34 4.63 26.85
CA VAL A 60 33.85 4.64 25.47
C VAL A 60 33.92 3.22 24.91
N ASP A 61 34.43 2.26 25.69
CA ASP A 61 34.54 0.85 25.27
C ASP A 61 33.15 0.24 24.98
N ARG A 62 32.15 0.55 25.83
CA ARG A 62 30.76 0.14 25.61
C ARG A 62 30.17 0.73 24.33
N LEU A 63 30.40 2.02 24.08
CA LEU A 63 29.90 2.68 22.86
C LEU A 63 30.58 2.13 21.60
N SER A 64 31.86 1.78 21.67
CA SER A 64 32.61 1.17 20.57
C SER A 64 32.03 -0.20 20.19
N ALA A 65 31.66 -1.04 21.16
CA ALA A 65 31.08 -2.35 20.89
C ALA A 65 29.68 -2.28 20.23
N LEU A 66 28.98 -1.16 20.40
CA LEU A 66 27.62 -0.96 19.86
C LEU A 66 27.62 -0.27 18.48
N ASN A 67 28.76 0.21 18.00
CA ASN A 67 28.80 1.18 16.91
C ASN A 67 30.01 0.93 15.99
N GLU A 68 29.91 -0.06 15.10
CA GLU A 68 30.97 -0.41 14.12
C GLU A 68 31.32 0.74 13.16
N VAL A 69 30.44 1.73 12.96
CA VAL A 69 30.57 2.75 11.90
C VAL A 69 31.45 3.95 12.30
N ASN A 70 31.65 4.20 13.61
CA ASN A 70 32.42 5.36 14.11
C ASN A 70 33.70 4.96 14.84
N GLU A 71 34.32 3.86 14.42
CA GLU A 71 35.47 3.25 15.10
C GLU A 71 36.64 4.23 15.27
N ILE A 72 36.94 5.07 14.27
CA ILE A 72 38.11 5.97 14.28
C ILE A 72 38.02 7.03 15.41
N GLU A 73 36.89 7.72 15.56
CA GLU A 73 36.74 8.76 16.60
C GLU A 73 36.66 8.18 18.02
N LEU A 74 36.11 6.96 18.14
CA LEU A 74 36.02 6.23 19.41
C LEU A 74 37.39 5.68 19.82
N GLN A 75 38.18 5.16 18.88
CA GLN A 75 39.55 4.70 19.13
C GLN A 75 40.48 5.85 19.53
N ASP A 76 40.39 7.00 18.87
CA ASP A 76 41.13 8.22 19.24
C ASP A 76 40.80 8.67 20.68
N SER A 77 39.51 8.69 21.02
CA SER A 77 39.04 9.07 22.36
C SER A 77 39.51 8.07 23.43
N ARG A 78 39.49 6.76 23.11
CA ARG A 78 40.01 5.69 23.96
C ARG A 78 41.51 5.84 24.24
N TYR A 79 42.27 6.14 23.19
CA TYR A 79 43.72 6.37 23.29
C TYR A 79 44.03 7.59 24.17
N ARG A 80 43.28 8.68 24.00
CA ARG A 80 43.41 9.91 24.81
C ARG A 80 43.13 9.67 26.29
N VAL A 81 42.07 8.91 26.62
CA VAL A 81 41.74 8.52 28.01
C VAL A 81 42.86 7.67 28.62
N GLN A 82 43.43 6.73 27.85
CA GLN A 82 44.56 5.92 28.31
C GLN A 82 45.81 6.76 28.59
N GLN A 83 46.14 7.71 27.71
CA GLN A 83 47.28 8.62 27.92
C GLN A 83 47.12 9.46 29.19
N LEU A 84 45.89 9.93 29.48
CA LEU A 84 45.60 10.69 30.70
C LEU A 84 45.74 9.81 31.96
N LEU A 85 45.22 8.59 31.94
CA LEU A 85 45.40 7.62 33.04
C LEU A 85 46.88 7.35 33.33
N ASP A 86 47.67 7.10 32.29
CA ASP A 86 49.10 6.83 32.42
C ASP A 86 49.87 8.04 32.96
N SER A 87 49.44 9.26 32.59
CA SER A 87 50.08 10.50 33.02
C SER A 87 49.73 10.88 34.46
N VAL A 88 48.49 10.63 34.89
CA VAL A 88 48.03 10.82 36.29
C VAL A 88 48.67 9.76 37.22
N GLY A 89 48.96 8.56 36.71
CA GLY A 89 49.64 7.50 37.45
C GLY A 89 51.16 7.70 37.66
N ARG A 90 51.83 8.54 36.86
CA ARG A 90 53.27 8.80 36.95
C ARG A 90 53.57 10.03 37.81
N LEU A 91 54.64 9.94 38.60
CA LEU A 91 55.07 10.74 39.77
C LEU A 91 55.18 12.30 39.67
N ASN A 92 54.62 12.97 38.66
CA ASN A 92 54.70 14.43 38.49
C ASN A 92 53.32 15.11 38.55
N PHE A 93 52.57 14.90 39.63
CA PHE A 93 51.26 15.52 39.83
C PHE A 93 51.40 16.87 40.55
N THR A 94 51.45 17.95 39.78
CA THR A 94 51.47 19.33 40.28
C THR A 94 50.09 19.98 40.11
N VAL A 95 49.82 21.07 40.85
CA VAL A 95 48.54 21.82 40.79
C VAL A 95 48.23 22.30 39.36
N ASP A 96 49.24 22.72 38.59
CA ASP A 96 49.06 23.13 37.19
C ASP A 96 48.67 21.96 36.28
N LYS A 97 49.30 20.79 36.48
CA LYS A 97 48.98 19.56 35.72
C LYS A 97 47.59 19.04 36.05
N LEU A 98 47.18 19.12 37.32
CA LEU A 98 45.81 18.82 37.72
C LEU A 98 44.79 19.72 37.01
N ARG A 99 45.05 21.02 36.91
CA ARG A 99 44.16 21.95 36.19
C ARG A 99 44.07 21.63 34.70
N GLU A 100 45.20 21.28 34.08
CA GLU A 100 45.29 20.83 32.69
C GLU A 100 44.45 19.55 32.47
N TYR A 101 44.64 18.52 33.29
CA TYR A 101 43.91 17.26 33.18
C TYR A 101 42.42 17.39 33.46
N LYS A 102 42.00 18.21 34.44
CA LYS A 102 40.57 18.53 34.64
C LYS A 102 39.96 19.20 33.41
N THR A 103 40.72 20.05 32.72
CA THR A 103 40.24 20.73 31.50
C THR A 103 40.09 19.75 30.34
N GLU A 104 41.07 18.86 30.14
CA GLU A 104 41.00 17.81 29.11
C GLU A 104 39.89 16.78 29.43
N LEU A 105 39.69 16.40 30.69
CA LEU A 105 38.60 15.52 31.10
C LEU A 105 37.24 16.12 30.75
N ARG A 106 37.00 17.40 31.07
CA ARG A 106 35.75 18.09 30.70
C ARG A 106 35.52 18.14 29.19
N ARG A 107 36.58 18.27 28.38
CA ARG A 107 36.48 18.21 26.92
C ARG A 107 36.09 16.81 26.45
N LEU A 108 36.67 15.77 27.06
CA LEU A 108 36.34 14.38 26.75
C LEU A 108 34.90 14.03 27.18
N GLU A 109 34.44 14.52 28.33
CA GLU A 109 33.05 14.39 28.79
C GLU A 109 32.08 15.00 27.77
N ALA A 110 32.31 16.25 27.35
CA ALA A 110 31.48 16.91 26.35
C ALA A 110 31.46 16.17 25.00
N LYS A 111 32.61 15.63 24.56
CA LYS A 111 32.70 14.81 23.34
C LYS A 111 31.93 13.50 23.49
N ASN A 112 32.05 12.83 24.64
CA ASN A 112 31.35 11.58 24.93
C ASN A 112 29.82 11.79 24.94
N ASP A 113 29.34 12.86 25.57
CA ASP A 113 27.91 13.19 25.61
C ASP A 113 27.35 13.48 24.20
N SER A 114 28.13 14.19 23.37
CA SER A 114 27.78 14.41 21.96
C SER A 114 27.71 13.10 21.17
N LEU A 115 28.67 12.19 21.38
CA LEU A 115 28.67 10.86 20.74
C LEU A 115 27.50 10.00 21.19
N LYS A 116 27.13 10.03 22.48
CA LYS A 116 25.95 9.34 23.01
C LYS A 116 24.66 9.85 22.36
N LEU A 117 24.50 11.17 22.23
CA LEU A 117 23.34 11.76 21.56
C LEU A 117 23.26 11.35 20.09
N LYS A 118 24.38 11.42 19.35
CA LYS A 118 24.45 10.96 17.95
C LYS A 118 24.13 9.47 17.82
N ASN A 119 24.66 8.63 18.68
CA ASN A 119 24.38 7.20 18.67
C ASN A 119 22.89 6.91 18.90
N ASN A 120 22.29 7.53 19.91
CA ASN A 120 20.86 7.38 20.18
C ASN A 120 20.00 7.84 18.99
N PHE A 121 20.37 8.97 18.36
CA PHE A 121 19.69 9.45 17.15
C PHE A 121 19.83 8.47 15.98
N LEU A 122 21.03 7.95 15.72
CA LEU A 122 21.26 6.96 14.65
C LEU A 122 20.48 5.66 14.92
N ARG A 123 20.46 5.17 16.17
CA ARG A 123 19.68 3.98 16.55
C ARG A 123 18.19 4.18 16.34
N TYR A 124 17.66 5.35 16.72
CA TYR A 124 16.27 5.69 16.48
C TYR A 124 15.93 5.73 14.97
N ASN A 125 16.79 6.35 14.15
CA ASN A 125 16.58 6.39 12.70
C ASN A 125 16.69 5.01 12.05
N ASN A 126 17.63 4.17 12.48
CA ASN A 126 17.74 2.79 12.00
C ASN A 126 16.50 1.96 12.36
N MET A 127 15.95 2.13 13.56
CA MET A 127 14.69 1.49 13.96
C MET A 127 13.55 1.94 13.03
N LEU A 128 13.39 3.25 12.83
CA LEU A 128 12.35 3.80 11.95
C LEU A 128 12.52 3.34 10.48
N LEU A 129 13.75 3.26 9.99
CA LEU A 129 14.05 2.75 8.65
C LEU A 129 13.73 1.27 8.52
N SER A 130 14.04 0.47 9.55
CA SER A 130 13.71 -0.96 9.58
C SER A 130 12.20 -1.18 9.57
N ASP A 131 11.45 -0.41 10.36
CA ASP A 131 9.98 -0.49 10.39
C ASP A 131 9.37 -0.13 9.02
N LYS A 132 9.84 0.96 8.41
CA LYS A 132 9.41 1.36 7.06
C LYS A 132 9.79 0.34 5.99
N TYR A 133 10.94 -0.31 6.13
CA TYR A 133 11.40 -1.35 5.21
C TYR A 133 10.48 -2.57 5.28
N GLU A 134 10.15 -3.05 6.48
CA GLU A 134 9.23 -4.18 6.66
C GLU A 134 7.80 -3.85 6.19
N GLU A 135 7.32 -2.63 6.44
CA GLU A 135 6.02 -2.18 5.92
C GLU A 135 6.01 -2.18 4.39
N THR A 136 7.04 -1.59 3.76
CA THR A 136 7.19 -1.55 2.30
C THR A 136 7.27 -2.95 1.71
N ARG A 137 8.03 -3.85 2.36
CA ARG A 137 8.15 -5.25 1.93
C ARG A 137 6.81 -5.96 1.97
N LYS A 138 6.02 -5.78 3.03
CA LYS A 138 4.67 -6.33 3.14
C LYS A 138 3.74 -5.79 2.04
N GLN A 139 3.77 -4.48 1.81
CA GLN A 139 2.98 -3.86 0.72
C GLN A 139 3.37 -4.41 -0.66
N ILE A 140 4.66 -4.64 -0.93
CA ILE A 140 5.12 -5.24 -2.19
C ILE A 140 4.58 -6.67 -2.36
N GLU A 141 4.60 -7.49 -1.31
CA GLU A 141 4.04 -8.86 -1.38
C GLU A 141 2.52 -8.86 -1.56
N GLU A 142 1.81 -7.95 -0.90
CA GLU A 142 0.37 -7.73 -1.13
C GLU A 142 0.07 -7.28 -2.57
N LEU A 143 0.88 -6.41 -3.15
CA LEU A 143 0.73 -5.99 -4.55
C LEU A 143 1.05 -7.13 -5.53
N ARG A 144 2.08 -7.94 -5.26
CA ARG A 144 2.42 -9.11 -6.08
C ARG A 144 1.30 -10.16 -6.09
N THR A 145 0.75 -10.48 -4.93
CA THR A 145 -0.37 -11.44 -4.82
C THR A 145 -1.60 -10.93 -5.55
N LYS A 146 -1.96 -9.64 -5.38
CA LYS A 146 -3.05 -9.01 -6.15
C LYS A 146 -2.80 -9.05 -7.66
N SER A 147 -1.59 -8.71 -8.10
CA SER A 147 -1.21 -8.74 -9.53
C SER A 147 -1.37 -10.14 -10.14
N ASN A 148 -0.88 -11.18 -9.44
CA ASN A 148 -1.04 -12.56 -9.89
C ASN A 148 -2.52 -12.97 -9.98
N SER A 149 -3.33 -12.62 -8.97
CA SER A 149 -4.76 -12.92 -8.99
C SER A 149 -5.50 -12.21 -10.14
N LEU A 150 -5.10 -10.97 -10.46
CA LEU A 150 -5.67 -10.21 -11.56
C LEU A 150 -5.29 -10.83 -12.91
N ALA A 151 -4.05 -11.27 -13.07
CA ALA A 151 -3.58 -11.95 -14.28
C ALA A 151 -4.32 -13.28 -14.51
N GLU A 152 -4.57 -14.06 -13.45
CA GLU A 152 -5.37 -15.29 -13.53
C GLU A 152 -6.82 -15.01 -13.92
N ALA A 153 -7.45 -13.99 -13.31
CA ALA A 153 -8.79 -13.56 -13.65
C ALA A 153 -8.91 -13.10 -15.11
N GLU A 154 -7.93 -12.32 -15.60
CA GLU A 154 -7.89 -11.89 -16.99
C GLU A 154 -7.73 -13.08 -17.95
N ALA A 155 -6.85 -14.04 -17.62
CA ALA A 155 -6.67 -15.25 -18.42
C ALA A 155 -7.96 -16.08 -18.49
N LEU A 156 -8.68 -16.24 -17.38
CA LEU A 156 -9.97 -16.92 -17.34
C LEU A 156 -11.02 -16.19 -18.20
N GLN A 157 -11.09 -14.86 -18.09
CA GLN A 157 -12.00 -14.05 -18.89
C GLN A 157 -11.70 -14.18 -20.39
N ARG A 158 -10.42 -14.14 -20.79
CA ARG A 158 -10.01 -14.35 -22.19
C ARG A 158 -10.44 -15.72 -22.71
N ARG A 159 -10.27 -16.79 -21.92
CA ARG A 159 -10.73 -18.14 -22.29
C ARG A 159 -12.24 -18.18 -22.49
N LYS A 160 -13.02 -17.61 -21.56
CA LYS A 160 -14.48 -17.53 -21.66
C LYS A 160 -14.95 -16.77 -22.91
N ILE A 161 -14.28 -15.66 -23.23
CA ILE A 161 -14.56 -14.90 -24.47
C ILE A 161 -14.23 -15.73 -25.72
N GLN A 162 -13.13 -16.47 -25.72
CA GLN A 162 -12.77 -17.35 -26.85
C GLN A 162 -13.77 -18.49 -27.03
N GLU A 163 -14.22 -19.12 -25.96
CA GLU A 163 -15.25 -20.16 -25.97
C GLU A 163 -16.57 -19.62 -26.52
N LEU A 164 -17.03 -18.48 -26.01
CA LEU A 164 -18.26 -17.84 -26.49
C LEU A 164 -18.15 -17.46 -27.97
N ASN A 165 -17.01 -16.92 -28.41
CA ASN A 165 -16.79 -16.61 -29.83
C ASN A 165 -16.78 -17.86 -30.71
N LYS A 166 -16.25 -18.99 -30.21
CA LYS A 166 -16.27 -20.27 -30.94
C LYS A 166 -17.71 -20.79 -31.05
N GLU A 167 -18.48 -20.70 -29.98
CA GLU A 167 -19.90 -21.06 -29.97
C GLU A 167 -20.70 -20.20 -30.95
N LEU A 168 -20.53 -18.87 -30.91
CA LEU A 168 -21.19 -17.95 -31.84
C LEU A 168 -20.81 -18.20 -33.30
N LYS A 169 -19.55 -18.54 -33.60
CA LYS A 169 -19.13 -18.94 -34.96
C LYS A 169 -19.75 -20.25 -35.42
N SER A 170 -20.02 -21.17 -34.50
CA SER A 170 -20.65 -22.46 -34.81
C SER A 170 -22.17 -22.36 -34.97
N LYS A 171 -22.81 -21.37 -34.33
CA LYS A 171 -24.26 -21.17 -34.39
C LYS A 171 -24.66 -20.65 -35.77
N ARG A 172 -25.26 -21.52 -36.57
CA ARG A 172 -25.82 -21.19 -37.89
C ARG A 172 -27.26 -20.71 -37.74
N TYR A 173 -27.47 -19.45 -38.04
CA TYR A 173 -28.79 -18.84 -38.10
C TYR A 173 -29.51 -19.16 -39.41
N LEU A 174 -30.83 -19.22 -39.37
CA LEU A 174 -31.70 -19.37 -40.52
C LEU A 174 -31.56 -18.16 -41.46
N THR A 175 -31.67 -18.42 -42.76
CA THR A 175 -31.77 -17.34 -43.76
C THR A 175 -33.24 -17.12 -44.07
N LEU A 176 -33.73 -15.91 -43.79
CA LEU A 176 -35.14 -15.56 -43.99
C LEU A 176 -35.30 -14.64 -45.20
N ARG A 177 -36.42 -14.78 -45.92
CA ARG A 177 -36.84 -13.88 -47.01
C ARG A 177 -38.34 -13.64 -46.97
N GLY A 178 -38.74 -12.50 -47.55
CA GLY A 178 -40.15 -12.18 -47.77
C GLY A 178 -40.97 -12.10 -46.49
N SER A 179 -40.46 -11.44 -45.44
CA SER A 179 -41.28 -11.18 -44.27
C SER A 179 -42.42 -10.23 -44.64
N GLU A 180 -43.64 -10.55 -44.20
CA GLU A 180 -44.84 -9.74 -44.44
C GLU A 180 -45.72 -9.72 -43.19
N GLY A 181 -46.12 -8.52 -42.76
CA GLY A 181 -47.14 -8.31 -41.75
C GLY A 181 -48.50 -7.98 -42.39
N ILE A 182 -49.56 -8.65 -41.95
CA ILE A 182 -50.90 -8.47 -42.54
C ILE A 182 -51.98 -8.45 -41.45
N GLY A 183 -52.88 -7.46 -41.53
CA GLY A 183 -54.06 -7.38 -40.67
C GLY A 183 -55.25 -8.21 -41.15
N PHE A 184 -55.96 -8.81 -40.20
CA PHE A 184 -57.17 -9.59 -40.42
C PHE A 184 -58.28 -9.20 -39.44
N ARG A 185 -59.49 -9.06 -39.97
CA ARG A 185 -60.73 -8.99 -39.19
C ARG A 185 -61.41 -10.36 -39.19
N LEU A 186 -62.17 -10.70 -38.16
CA LEU A 186 -62.96 -11.91 -38.14
C LEU A 186 -64.38 -11.61 -38.64
N ARG A 187 -64.86 -12.41 -39.59
CA ARG A 187 -66.27 -12.41 -40.02
C ARG A 187 -66.80 -13.81 -39.94
N SER A 188 -67.75 -14.05 -39.04
CA SER A 188 -68.30 -15.39 -38.80
C SER A 188 -67.18 -16.41 -38.50
N GLY A 189 -66.20 -16.01 -37.69
CA GLY A 189 -65.03 -16.81 -37.32
C GLY A 189 -63.94 -16.95 -38.40
N LYS A 190 -64.18 -16.48 -39.63
CA LYS A 190 -63.20 -16.57 -40.72
C LYS A 190 -62.34 -15.30 -40.79
N PRO A 191 -61.00 -15.42 -40.83
CA PRO A 191 -60.11 -14.27 -40.99
C PRO A 191 -60.19 -13.72 -42.41
N ILE A 192 -60.48 -12.42 -42.55
CA ILE A 192 -60.53 -11.69 -43.81
C ILE A 192 -59.48 -10.58 -43.76
N ARG A 193 -58.61 -10.52 -44.78
CA ARG A 193 -57.58 -9.48 -44.90
C ARG A 193 -58.23 -8.09 -44.90
N THR A 194 -57.69 -7.19 -44.10
CA THR A 194 -58.07 -5.78 -44.10
C THR A 194 -56.88 -4.93 -43.67
N ASN A 195 -56.86 -3.68 -44.12
CA ASN A 195 -55.92 -2.68 -43.62
C ASN A 195 -56.60 -1.69 -42.67
N LYS A 196 -57.90 -1.82 -42.39
CA LYS A 196 -58.61 -0.89 -41.49
C LYS A 196 -58.28 -1.20 -40.03
N ALA A 197 -57.45 -0.38 -39.40
CA ALA A 197 -56.87 -0.58 -38.06
C ALA A 197 -57.93 -0.89 -37.00
N SER A 198 -58.99 -0.07 -36.96
CA SER A 198 -60.11 -0.20 -36.01
C SER A 198 -60.91 -1.52 -36.09
N THR A 199 -60.72 -2.31 -37.15
CA THR A 199 -61.45 -3.58 -37.35
C THR A 199 -60.56 -4.82 -37.26
N ILE A 200 -59.25 -4.65 -37.07
CA ILE A 200 -58.32 -5.77 -36.98
C ILE A 200 -58.44 -6.43 -35.60
N GLU A 201 -58.51 -7.75 -35.63
CA GLU A 201 -58.53 -8.62 -34.44
C GLU A 201 -57.33 -9.57 -34.44
N LYS A 202 -56.71 -9.79 -35.61
CA LYS A 202 -55.50 -10.61 -35.73
C LYS A 202 -54.47 -9.95 -36.63
N LEU A 203 -53.21 -9.91 -36.17
CA LEU A 203 -52.07 -9.61 -37.03
C LEU A 203 -51.36 -10.91 -37.37
N ARG A 204 -51.12 -11.15 -38.66
CA ARG A 204 -50.37 -12.29 -39.15
C ARG A 204 -48.98 -11.88 -39.55
N GLY A 205 -47.99 -12.62 -39.08
CA GLY A 205 -46.61 -12.49 -39.52
C GLY A 205 -46.28 -13.69 -40.37
N CYS A 206 -45.81 -13.47 -41.59
CA CYS A 206 -45.35 -14.51 -42.48
C CYS A 206 -43.88 -14.29 -42.82
N VAL A 207 -43.12 -15.38 -42.96
CA VAL A 207 -41.73 -15.35 -43.42
C VAL A 207 -41.38 -16.66 -44.12
N THR A 208 -40.52 -16.60 -45.13
CA THR A 208 -39.95 -17.79 -45.79
C THR A 208 -38.58 -18.09 -45.22
N ILE A 209 -38.42 -19.28 -44.63
CA ILE A 209 -37.12 -19.83 -44.31
C ILE A 209 -36.54 -20.42 -45.60
N MET A 210 -35.38 -19.94 -46.03
CA MET A 210 -34.68 -20.43 -47.22
C MET A 210 -34.04 -21.79 -46.95
N ALA A 211 -33.89 -22.61 -47.99
CA ALA A 211 -33.21 -23.89 -47.88
C ALA A 211 -31.75 -23.71 -47.44
N ASP A 212 -31.30 -24.51 -46.46
CA ASP A 212 -29.90 -24.66 -46.08
C ASP A 212 -29.61 -26.15 -45.87
N PRO A 213 -28.88 -26.80 -46.80
CA PRO A 213 -28.60 -28.24 -46.72
C PRO A 213 -27.67 -28.61 -45.56
N ASN A 214 -27.11 -27.63 -44.84
CA ASN A 214 -26.24 -27.87 -43.69
C ASN A 214 -27.00 -27.87 -42.36
N ILE A 215 -28.29 -27.53 -42.35
CA ILE A 215 -29.15 -27.53 -41.16
C ILE A 215 -30.33 -28.46 -41.45
N ILE A 216 -30.20 -29.72 -41.04
CA ILE A 216 -31.19 -30.77 -41.31
C ILE A 216 -31.76 -31.26 -39.98
N ASN A 217 -33.08 -31.42 -39.92
CA ASN A 217 -33.83 -31.95 -38.77
C ASN A 217 -33.49 -31.25 -37.44
N THR A 218 -33.35 -29.93 -37.47
CA THR A 218 -33.04 -29.13 -36.29
C THR A 218 -34.27 -28.37 -35.83
N GLU A 219 -34.57 -28.43 -34.54
CA GLU A 219 -35.58 -27.56 -33.93
C GLU A 219 -35.05 -26.13 -33.86
N LYS A 220 -35.80 -25.19 -34.44
CA LYS A 220 -35.50 -23.78 -34.47
C LYS A 220 -36.66 -23.00 -33.88
N VAL A 221 -36.35 -21.88 -33.24
CA VAL A 221 -37.35 -21.00 -32.64
C VAL A 221 -37.22 -19.63 -33.29
N ILE A 222 -38.32 -19.16 -33.87
CA ILE A 222 -38.42 -17.84 -34.47
C ILE A 222 -39.34 -16.99 -33.59
N TYR A 223 -38.96 -15.75 -33.37
CA TYR A 223 -39.77 -14.78 -32.65
C TYR A 223 -40.29 -13.72 -33.61
N PHE A 224 -41.59 -13.45 -33.55
CA PHE A 224 -42.19 -12.28 -34.20
C PHE A 224 -42.34 -11.16 -33.19
N GLN A 225 -41.92 -9.97 -33.60
CA GLN A 225 -42.14 -8.74 -32.88
C GLN A 225 -42.88 -7.78 -33.81
N PHE A 226 -44.14 -7.51 -33.47
CA PHE A 226 -44.91 -6.47 -34.13
C PHE A 226 -44.72 -5.17 -33.37
N LEU A 227 -44.30 -4.13 -34.08
CA LEU A 227 -44.17 -2.78 -33.55
C LEU A 227 -45.30 -1.91 -34.10
N GLY A 228 -45.93 -1.17 -33.20
CA GLY A 228 -46.89 -0.12 -33.55
C GLY A 228 -46.21 1.15 -34.11
N PRO A 229 -46.99 2.16 -34.52
CA PRO A 229 -46.47 3.43 -35.05
C PRO A 229 -45.59 4.20 -34.05
N ASN A 230 -45.76 3.95 -32.75
CA ASN A 230 -44.96 4.51 -31.67
C ASN A 230 -43.72 3.66 -31.32
N MET A 231 -43.40 2.64 -32.13
CA MET A 231 -42.34 1.65 -31.89
C MET A 231 -42.55 0.79 -30.62
N GLY A 232 -43.74 0.78 -30.03
CA GLY A 232 -44.09 -0.12 -28.93
C GLY A 232 -44.38 -1.54 -29.44
N VAL A 233 -43.98 -2.56 -28.67
CA VAL A 233 -44.28 -3.97 -28.99
C VAL A 233 -45.77 -4.24 -28.78
N ILE A 234 -46.41 -4.87 -29.76
CA ILE A 234 -47.81 -5.27 -29.71
C ILE A 234 -47.90 -6.66 -29.07
N GLU A 235 -48.72 -6.80 -28.05
CA GLU A 235 -48.87 -8.03 -27.25
C GLU A 235 -49.86 -9.03 -27.89
N ASP A 236 -49.69 -10.33 -27.67
CA ASP A 236 -50.66 -11.36 -28.09
C ASP A 236 -51.67 -11.59 -26.96
N ASN A 237 -52.84 -10.93 -27.04
CA ASN A 237 -53.92 -11.00 -26.06
C ASN A 237 -53.43 -10.74 -24.61
N ALA A 238 -52.73 -9.63 -24.40
CA ALA A 238 -52.10 -9.23 -23.14
C ALA A 238 -50.99 -10.17 -22.62
N ASN A 239 -50.43 -11.02 -23.49
CA ASN A 239 -49.23 -11.80 -23.22
C ASN A 239 -48.07 -11.30 -24.07
N THR A 240 -46.91 -11.17 -23.44
CA THR A 240 -45.64 -10.93 -24.11
C THR A 240 -44.65 -12.03 -23.76
N ILE A 241 -43.72 -12.28 -24.67
CA ILE A 241 -42.64 -13.25 -24.45
C ILE A 241 -41.38 -12.46 -24.16
N SER A 242 -40.82 -12.65 -22.96
CA SER A 242 -39.54 -12.07 -22.58
C SER A 242 -38.43 -13.12 -22.64
N VAL A 243 -37.40 -12.87 -23.45
CA VAL A 243 -36.20 -13.73 -23.55
C VAL A 243 -34.98 -12.83 -23.47
N ASN A 244 -34.13 -13.06 -22.47
CA ASN A 244 -32.88 -12.32 -22.24
C ASN A 244 -33.06 -10.79 -22.23
N GLY A 245 -34.20 -10.29 -21.74
CA GLY A 245 -34.53 -8.86 -21.68
C GLY A 245 -35.20 -8.28 -22.93
N ASN A 246 -35.29 -9.04 -24.03
CA ASN A 246 -36.03 -8.64 -25.23
C ASN A 246 -37.50 -9.05 -25.12
N ILE A 247 -38.41 -8.22 -25.65
CA ILE A 247 -39.86 -8.46 -25.63
C ILE A 247 -40.35 -8.77 -27.05
N TYR A 248 -41.04 -9.89 -27.20
CA TYR A 248 -41.59 -10.38 -28.46
C TYR A 248 -43.12 -10.58 -28.37
N SER A 249 -43.79 -10.46 -29.52
CA SER A 249 -45.23 -10.65 -29.65
C SER A 249 -45.60 -12.13 -29.77
N LYS A 250 -44.77 -12.96 -30.42
CA LYS A 250 -45.05 -14.38 -30.66
C LYS A 250 -43.77 -15.22 -30.72
N ARG A 251 -43.85 -16.45 -30.21
CA ARG A 251 -42.81 -17.49 -30.31
C ARG A 251 -43.34 -18.60 -31.20
N VAL A 252 -42.59 -18.94 -32.24
CA VAL A 252 -42.93 -19.96 -33.23
C VAL A 252 -41.83 -21.01 -33.25
N GLU A 253 -42.16 -22.23 -32.85
CA GLU A 253 -41.25 -23.38 -32.93
C GLU A 253 -41.42 -24.09 -34.28
N VAL A 254 -40.30 -24.39 -34.94
CA VAL A 254 -40.29 -25.04 -36.23
C VAL A 254 -39.20 -26.10 -36.30
N VAL A 255 -39.59 -27.33 -36.66
CA VAL A 255 -38.63 -28.35 -37.10
C VAL A 255 -38.22 -28.02 -38.54
N PHE A 256 -36.96 -27.64 -38.73
CA PHE A 256 -36.41 -27.30 -40.04
C PHE A 256 -35.71 -28.52 -40.65
N THR A 257 -36.17 -28.96 -41.81
CA THR A 257 -35.70 -30.17 -42.50
C THR A 257 -34.60 -29.91 -43.53
N GLY A 258 -34.14 -28.65 -43.66
CA GLY A 258 -33.15 -28.23 -44.67
C GLY A 258 -33.79 -27.65 -45.95
N GLU A 259 -35.09 -27.86 -46.15
CA GLU A 259 -35.84 -27.37 -47.30
C GLU A 259 -36.53 -26.03 -47.02
N GLN A 260 -36.83 -25.28 -48.08
CA GLN A 260 -37.55 -24.02 -47.96
C GLN A 260 -38.92 -24.22 -47.30
N LYS A 261 -39.24 -23.39 -46.31
CA LYS A 261 -40.50 -23.49 -45.56
C LYS A 261 -41.10 -22.11 -45.29
N ASN A 262 -42.39 -21.96 -45.60
CA ASN A 262 -43.14 -20.74 -45.26
C ASN A 262 -43.75 -20.91 -43.87
N ILE A 263 -43.51 -19.95 -42.98
CA ILE A 263 -44.04 -19.92 -41.63
C ILE A 263 -44.93 -18.69 -41.50
N CYS A 264 -46.17 -18.91 -41.08
CA CYS A 264 -47.13 -17.84 -40.82
C CYS A 264 -47.84 -18.13 -39.50
N ASP A 265 -47.88 -17.15 -38.61
CA ASP A 265 -48.64 -17.25 -37.36
C ASP A 265 -49.35 -15.94 -37.02
N PHE A 266 -50.37 -16.04 -36.18
CA PHE A 266 -51.19 -14.91 -35.75
C PHE A 266 -50.92 -14.54 -34.29
N ILE A 267 -50.94 -13.24 -34.04
CA ILE A 267 -51.28 -12.70 -32.71
C ILE A 267 -52.73 -12.22 -32.72
N THR A 268 -53.38 -12.27 -31.57
CA THR A 268 -54.77 -11.87 -31.36
C THR A 268 -54.82 -10.61 -30.51
N LEU A 269 -55.68 -9.68 -30.88
CA LEU A 269 -55.78 -8.35 -30.28
C LEU A 269 -57.25 -8.00 -30.05
N PRO A 270 -57.58 -7.22 -29.01
CA PRO A 270 -58.91 -6.66 -28.85
C PRO A 270 -59.28 -5.76 -30.05
N GLN A 271 -60.47 -5.95 -30.61
CA GLN A 271 -60.92 -5.13 -31.73
C GLN A 271 -60.91 -3.64 -31.35
N GLY A 272 -60.33 -2.80 -32.21
CA GLY A 272 -60.25 -1.36 -31.99
C GLY A 272 -59.03 -0.90 -31.18
N SER A 273 -58.13 -1.82 -30.79
CA SER A 273 -56.89 -1.47 -30.08
C SER A 273 -55.78 -0.91 -30.97
N LEU A 274 -55.95 -0.95 -32.29
CA LEU A 274 -54.95 -0.49 -33.26
C LEU A 274 -55.35 0.85 -33.87
N GLU A 275 -54.37 1.73 -34.02
CA GLU A 275 -54.49 3.03 -34.68
C GLU A 275 -53.99 2.96 -36.13
N GLY A 276 -54.41 3.91 -36.97
CA GLY A 276 -53.87 4.05 -38.32
C GLY A 276 -52.41 4.49 -38.27
N GLY A 277 -51.56 3.89 -39.11
CA GLY A 277 -50.14 4.20 -39.15
C GLY A 277 -49.28 3.13 -39.80
N THR A 278 -47.96 3.32 -39.73
CA THR A 278 -46.97 2.34 -40.18
C THR A 278 -46.61 1.41 -39.04
N TYR A 279 -46.64 0.12 -39.32
CA TYR A 279 -46.31 -0.96 -38.40
C TYR A 279 -45.12 -1.72 -38.94
N THR A 280 -44.33 -2.31 -38.06
CA THR A 280 -43.15 -3.10 -38.44
C THR A 280 -43.28 -4.51 -37.90
N LEU A 281 -43.04 -5.50 -38.75
CA LEU A 281 -42.80 -6.88 -38.35
C LEU A 281 -41.29 -7.12 -38.36
N ASN A 282 -40.74 -7.40 -37.19
CA ASN A 282 -39.39 -7.89 -37.01
C ASN A 282 -39.42 -9.39 -36.72
N VAL A 283 -38.51 -10.14 -37.35
CA VAL A 283 -38.38 -11.58 -37.21
C VAL A 283 -36.99 -11.91 -36.69
N PHE A 284 -36.94 -12.58 -35.53
CA PHE A 284 -35.70 -12.93 -34.84
C PHE A 284 -35.52 -14.44 -34.74
N GLU A 285 -34.28 -14.89 -34.71
CA GLU A 285 -33.90 -16.20 -34.17
C GLU A 285 -32.95 -15.93 -33.00
N ASP A 286 -33.30 -16.43 -31.82
CA ASP A 286 -32.70 -16.00 -30.55
C ASP A 286 -32.79 -14.47 -30.40
N GLU A 287 -31.66 -13.77 -30.31
CA GLU A 287 -31.55 -12.31 -30.16
C GLU A 287 -31.23 -11.61 -31.49
N ARG A 288 -31.00 -12.36 -32.57
CA ARG A 288 -30.55 -11.81 -33.85
C ARG A 288 -31.74 -11.48 -34.75
N LEU A 289 -31.85 -10.22 -35.16
CA LEU A 289 -32.80 -9.79 -36.20
C LEU A 289 -32.40 -10.40 -37.54
N LEU A 290 -33.30 -11.18 -38.15
CA LEU A 290 -33.07 -11.87 -39.41
C LEU A 290 -33.85 -11.28 -40.57
N ALA A 291 -35.04 -10.74 -40.32
CA ALA A 291 -35.85 -10.04 -41.32
C ALA A 291 -36.68 -8.93 -40.68
N SER A 292 -36.94 -7.88 -41.44
CA SER A 292 -37.82 -6.78 -41.04
C SER A 292 -38.63 -6.33 -42.26
N SER A 293 -39.89 -5.98 -42.02
CA SER A 293 -40.81 -5.51 -43.05
C SER A 293 -41.84 -4.56 -42.46
N GLU A 294 -42.18 -3.52 -43.20
CA GLU A 294 -43.21 -2.56 -42.81
C GLU A 294 -44.53 -2.83 -43.52
N PHE A 295 -45.63 -2.54 -42.84
CA PHE A 295 -46.97 -2.60 -43.40
C PHE A 295 -47.83 -1.47 -42.85
N GLN A 296 -48.78 -0.99 -43.65
CA GLN A 296 -49.58 0.19 -43.31
C GLN A 296 -51.02 -0.21 -42.97
N LEU A 297 -51.50 0.32 -41.85
CA LEU A 297 -52.90 0.25 -41.43
C LEU A 297 -53.54 1.64 -41.57
N LYS A 298 -54.81 1.68 -41.97
CA LYS A 298 -55.62 2.88 -42.21
C LYS A 298 -56.74 3.02 -41.20
#